data_AF-A0A8S3QQ24-F1
#
_entry.id   AF-A0A8S3QQ24-F1
#
_cell.length_a   1.000
_cell.length_b   1.000
_cell.length_c   1.000
_cell.angle_alpha   90.00
_cell.angle_beta   90.00
_cell.angle_gamma   90.00
#
_symmetry.space_group_name_H-M   'P 1'
#
loop_
_entity.id
_entity.type
_entity.pdbx_description
1 polymer ?
#
loop_
_entity_poly.entity_id
_entity_poly.type
_entity_poly.pdbx_seq_one_letter_code
_entity_poly.pdbx_strand_id
1 'polypeptide(L)'
;MWFLTGSTNSLRDCRRYIPIHELSTSLSPLLANIIPAVHALTGCDTTSAIFGFGKKTVFKLIGKSPSKFKNLQNFDTIDFSTSLSVARELISSLHDPEDKFASSHVDLNKLLETCNDTSLLRLPPSEPVFNEHVLRSFLQTKIRMSSHLDHPNPLSPYEYGWKRSSHGPDPVYF
;
A
#
# COMPACT_ATOMS: atom_id res chain seq x y z
N MET A 1 22.57 7.93 7.87
CA MET A 1 22.12 8.57 6.61
C MET A 1 21.14 9.68 6.93
N TRP A 2 21.23 10.82 6.22
CA TRP A 2 20.31 11.94 6.32
C TRP A 2 19.65 12.17 4.95
N PHE A 3 18.35 12.43 4.95
CA PHE A 3 17.61 12.78 3.74
C PHE A 3 17.28 14.27 3.74
N LEU A 4 17.66 14.97 2.67
CA LEU A 4 17.38 16.40 2.51
C LEU A 4 16.10 16.57 1.70
N THR A 5 15.15 17.34 2.23
CA THR A 5 13.92 17.71 1.53
C THR A 5 13.64 19.21 1.70
N GLY A 6 12.66 19.73 0.96
CA GLY A 6 12.31 21.15 0.91
C GLY A 6 13.12 21.93 -0.12
N SER A 7 12.64 23.13 -0.45
CA SER A 7 13.31 24.05 -1.36
C SER A 7 13.75 25.32 -0.64
N THR A 8 14.68 26.03 -1.25
CA THR A 8 14.99 27.42 -0.88
C THR A 8 14.27 28.33 -1.84
N ASN A 9 13.71 29.42 -1.33
CA ASN A 9 13.26 30.54 -2.14
C ASN A 9 13.84 31.84 -1.58
N SER A 10 13.69 32.94 -2.30
CA SER A 10 14.29 34.24 -1.94
C SER A 10 13.89 34.78 -0.57
N LEU A 11 12.81 34.25 0.02
CA LEU A 11 12.24 34.72 1.28
C LEU A 11 12.49 33.74 2.45
N ARG A 12 12.73 32.45 2.17
CA ARG A 12 12.81 31.43 3.21
C ARG A 12 13.62 30.21 2.78
N ASP A 13 14.45 29.74 3.70
CA ASP A 13 14.98 28.39 3.64
C ASP A 13 13.99 27.40 4.27
N CYS A 14 13.39 26.53 3.45
CA CYS A 14 12.48 25.48 3.91
C CYS A 14 13.14 24.10 3.91
N ARG A 15 14.47 24.02 3.73
CA ARG A 15 15.20 22.76 3.75
C ARG A 15 15.12 22.09 5.11
N ARG A 16 15.00 20.76 5.10
CA ARG A 16 14.96 19.93 6.31
C ARG A 16 15.84 18.70 6.11
N TYR A 17 16.66 18.43 7.12
CA TYR A 17 17.43 17.20 7.22
C TYR A 17 16.65 16.21 8.06
N ILE A 18 16.32 15.07 7.48
CA ILE A 18 15.58 14.00 8.14
C ILE A 18 16.58 12.88 8.49
N PRO A 19 16.77 12.54 9.78
CA PRO A 19 17.70 11.50 10.20
C PRO A 19 17.08 10.11 9.95
N ILE A 20 17.32 9.56 8.76
CA ILE A 20 16.77 8.24 8.39
C ILE A 20 17.23 7.14 9.35
N HIS A 21 18.46 7.25 9.87
CA HIS A 21 19.01 6.32 10.85
C HIS A 21 18.23 6.35 12.18
N GLU A 22 17.89 7.52 12.71
CA GLU A 22 17.07 7.63 13.93
C GLU A 22 15.64 7.11 13.68
N LEU A 23 15.05 7.44 12.52
CA LEU A 23 13.74 6.92 12.14
C LEU A 23 13.75 5.39 12.07
N SER A 24 14.78 4.81 11.45
CA SER A 24 14.95 3.36 11.38
C SER A 24 15.09 2.72 12.75
N THR A 25 15.80 3.35 13.70
CA THR A 25 15.91 2.87 15.08
C THR A 25 14.60 3.01 15.86
N SER A 26 13.80 4.04 15.56
CA SER A 26 12.51 4.26 16.23
C SER A 26 11.41 3.28 15.80
N LEU A 27 11.55 2.68 14.62
CA LEU A 27 10.61 1.69 14.09
C LEU A 27 11.02 0.29 14.54
N SER A 28 10.05 -0.55 14.91
CA SER A 28 10.34 -1.97 15.09
C SER A 28 10.73 -2.61 13.75
N PRO A 29 11.58 -3.66 13.74
CA PRO A 29 11.98 -4.33 12.49
C PRO A 29 10.78 -4.80 11.67
N LEU A 30 9.74 -5.31 12.35
CA LEU A 30 8.49 -5.71 11.70
C LEU A 30 7.80 -4.52 11.02
N LEU A 31 7.63 -3.40 11.73
CA LEU A 31 6.96 -2.23 11.19
C LEU A 31 7.74 -1.63 10.00
N ALA A 32 9.06 -1.59 10.10
CA ALA A 32 9.93 -1.15 9.02
C ALA A 32 9.73 -1.98 7.74
N ASN A 33 9.61 -3.31 7.88
CA ASN A 33 9.47 -4.22 6.75
C ASN A 33 8.06 -4.24 6.12
N ILE A 34 6.99 -3.92 6.86
CA ILE A 34 5.63 -3.87 6.28
C ILE A 34 5.34 -2.54 5.55
N ILE A 35 6.04 -1.45 5.87
CA ILE A 35 5.79 -0.11 5.30
C ILE A 35 5.81 -0.08 3.76
N PRO A 36 6.75 -0.72 3.05
CA PRO A 36 6.77 -0.73 1.59
C PRO A 36 5.46 -1.24 0.98
N ALA A 37 4.99 -2.39 1.47
CA ALA A 37 3.74 -3.01 1.02
C ALA A 37 2.52 -2.16 1.38
N VAL A 38 2.44 -1.68 2.63
CA VAL A 38 1.34 -0.82 3.10
C VAL A 38 1.27 0.47 2.29
N HIS A 39 2.41 1.07 1.98
CA HIS A 39 2.44 2.29 1.18
C HIS A 39 1.94 2.05 -0.24
N ALA A 40 2.35 0.96 -0.89
CA ALA A 40 1.88 0.61 -2.23
C ALA A 40 0.37 0.30 -2.24
N LEU A 41 -0.11 -0.51 -1.29
CA LEU A 41 -1.51 -0.92 -1.16
C LEU A 41 -2.45 0.24 -0.82
N THR A 42 -1.99 1.23 -0.08
CA THR A 42 -2.80 2.41 0.28
C THR A 42 -2.58 3.60 -0.65
N GLY A 43 -1.85 3.40 -1.75
CA GLY A 43 -1.60 4.38 -2.81
C GLY A 43 -0.24 5.06 -2.73
N CYS A 44 0.43 5.10 -3.88
CA CYS A 44 1.69 5.82 -4.09
C CYS A 44 1.64 6.53 -5.44
N ASP A 45 2.76 7.06 -5.92
CA ASP A 45 2.82 7.78 -7.19
C ASP A 45 2.29 6.96 -8.39
N THR A 46 2.33 5.62 -8.29
CA THR A 46 1.96 4.70 -9.37
C THR A 46 0.79 3.77 -9.03
N THR A 47 0.20 3.88 -7.83
CA THR A 47 -0.96 3.06 -7.42
C THR A 47 -2.05 3.94 -6.84
N SER A 48 -3.31 3.54 -7.05
CA SER A 48 -4.46 4.31 -6.57
C SER A 48 -4.45 4.47 -5.05
N ALA A 49 -4.85 5.64 -4.57
CA ALA A 49 -5.09 5.88 -3.16
C ALA A 49 -6.49 5.40 -2.75
N ILE A 50 -6.63 4.96 -1.50
CA ILE A 50 -7.93 4.62 -0.91
C ILE A 50 -8.51 5.90 -0.33
N PHE A 51 -9.61 6.39 -0.91
CA PHE A 51 -10.19 7.66 -0.51
C PHE A 51 -10.66 7.64 0.95
N GLY A 52 -10.42 8.73 1.68
CA GLY A 52 -10.75 8.84 3.10
C GLY A 52 -9.67 8.30 4.06
N PHE A 53 -8.70 7.49 3.60
CA PHE A 53 -7.65 6.93 4.43
C PHE A 53 -6.28 7.54 4.14
N GLY A 54 -5.93 8.57 4.90
CA GLY A 54 -4.60 9.18 4.82
C GLY A 54 -3.49 8.28 5.40
N LYS A 55 -2.24 8.49 4.95
CA LYS A 55 -1.07 7.72 5.42
C LYS A 55 -0.89 7.72 6.94
N LYS A 56 -1.24 8.81 7.62
CA LYS A 56 -1.24 8.89 9.10
C LYS A 56 -2.26 7.95 9.74
N THR A 57 -3.46 7.82 9.15
CA THR A 57 -4.50 6.91 9.63
C THR A 57 -4.06 5.46 9.47
N VAL A 58 -3.56 5.12 8.28
CA VAL A 58 -3.03 3.79 7.97
C VAL A 58 -1.87 3.42 8.90
N PHE A 59 -0.93 4.35 9.11
CA PHE A 59 0.22 4.13 9.99
C PHE A 59 -0.19 3.87 11.45
N LYS A 60 -1.20 4.59 11.95
CA LYS A 60 -1.77 4.34 13.29
C LYS A 60 -2.42 2.95 13.39
N LEU A 61 -3.16 2.53 12.36
CA LEU A 61 -3.79 1.21 12.31
C LEU A 61 -2.75 0.10 12.43
N ILE A 62 -1.73 0.11 11.57
CA ILE A 62 -0.67 -0.91 11.59
C ILE A 62 0.19 -0.81 12.86
N GLY A 63 0.36 0.39 13.43
CA GLY A 63 1.11 0.60 14.66
C GLY A 63 0.40 0.08 15.91
N LYS A 64 -0.94 0.04 15.92
CA LYS A 64 -1.74 -0.52 17.02
C LYS A 64 -1.54 -2.04 17.14
N SER A 65 -1.48 -2.73 16.00
CA SER A 65 -1.36 -4.20 15.94
C SER A 65 -0.44 -4.67 14.80
N PRO A 66 0.89 -4.44 14.85
CA PRO A 66 1.79 -4.82 13.76
C PRO A 66 1.77 -6.32 13.44
N SER A 67 1.58 -7.15 14.47
CA SER A 67 1.52 -8.61 14.34
C SER A 67 0.35 -9.12 13.50
N LYS A 68 -0.77 -8.38 13.44
CA LYS A 68 -1.92 -8.69 12.55
C LYS A 68 -1.44 -8.68 11.10
N PHE A 69 -0.69 -7.64 10.75
CA PHE A 69 -0.24 -7.40 9.37
C PHE A 69 1.14 -7.98 9.06
N LYS A 70 1.67 -8.91 9.87
CA LYS A 70 3.06 -9.37 9.76
C LYS A 70 3.40 -9.98 8.39
N ASN A 71 2.42 -10.57 7.72
CA ASN A 71 2.65 -11.22 6.43
C ASN A 71 2.93 -10.20 5.30
N LEU A 72 2.60 -8.91 5.50
CA LEU A 72 2.97 -7.85 4.57
C LEU A 72 4.48 -7.63 4.48
N GLN A 73 5.28 -8.13 5.42
CA GLN A 73 6.74 -7.98 5.40
C GLN A 73 7.39 -8.75 4.25
N ASN A 74 6.71 -9.79 3.76
CA ASN A 74 7.16 -10.64 2.65
C ASN A 74 6.26 -10.45 1.42
N PHE A 75 5.52 -9.33 1.35
CA PHE A 75 4.51 -9.12 0.31
C PHE A 75 5.08 -9.17 -1.10
N ASP A 76 6.37 -8.92 -1.30
CA ASP A 76 7.06 -9.01 -2.59
C ASP A 76 7.46 -10.43 -3.01
N THR A 77 7.46 -11.40 -2.08
CA THR A 77 7.97 -12.76 -2.32
C THR A 77 6.91 -13.86 -2.21
N ILE A 78 5.80 -13.60 -1.53
CA ILE A 78 4.68 -14.54 -1.44
C ILE A 78 3.97 -14.72 -2.79
N ASP A 79 3.26 -15.84 -2.96
CA ASP A 79 2.42 -16.07 -4.13
C ASP A 79 1.23 -15.09 -4.18
N PHE A 80 0.65 -14.92 -5.37
CA PHE A 80 -0.40 -13.94 -5.58
C PHE A 80 -1.70 -14.25 -4.81
N SER A 81 -2.05 -15.51 -4.59
CA SER A 81 -3.24 -15.86 -3.80
C SER A 81 -3.06 -15.44 -2.34
N THR A 82 -1.88 -15.71 -1.78
CA THR A 82 -1.53 -15.25 -0.44
C THR A 82 -1.46 -13.72 -0.38
N SER A 83 -0.94 -13.06 -1.42
CA SER A 83 -0.86 -11.59 -1.48
C SER A 83 -2.24 -10.93 -1.46
N LEU A 84 -3.22 -11.50 -2.17
CA LEU A 84 -4.62 -11.06 -2.10
C LEU A 84 -5.17 -11.15 -0.68
N SER A 85 -4.96 -12.27 0.01
CA SER A 85 -5.46 -12.48 1.37
C SER A 85 -4.90 -11.45 2.37
N VAL A 86 -3.59 -11.23 2.36
CA VAL A 86 -2.93 -10.30 3.30
C VAL A 86 -3.23 -8.84 2.96
N ALA A 87 -3.38 -8.51 1.68
CA ALA A 87 -3.83 -7.18 1.27
C ALA A 87 -5.27 -6.93 1.70
N ARG A 88 -6.14 -7.94 1.58
CA ARG A 88 -7.55 -7.84 1.97
C ARG A 88 -7.70 -7.61 3.47
N GLU A 89 -6.89 -8.29 4.29
CA GLU A 89 -6.86 -8.05 5.73
C GLU A 89 -6.57 -6.58 6.08
N LEU A 90 -5.64 -5.95 5.35
CA LEU A 90 -5.34 -4.52 5.50
C LEU A 90 -6.52 -3.63 5.07
N ILE A 91 -7.09 -3.88 3.88
CA ILE A 91 -8.21 -3.08 3.36
C ILE A 91 -9.45 -3.22 4.25
N SER A 92 -9.83 -4.44 4.61
CA SER A 92 -10.96 -4.70 5.50
C SER A 92 -10.77 -4.02 6.87
N SER A 93 -9.56 -4.07 7.44
CA SER A 93 -9.25 -3.37 8.70
C SER A 93 -9.31 -1.84 8.60
N LEU A 94 -9.22 -1.25 7.40
CA LEU A 94 -9.41 0.19 7.21
C LEU A 94 -10.91 0.55 7.23
N HIS A 95 -11.74 -0.24 6.56
CA HIS A 95 -13.18 0.01 6.46
C HIS A 95 -13.96 -0.47 7.70
N ASP A 96 -13.44 -1.45 8.42
CA ASP A 96 -14.04 -2.03 9.62
C ASP A 96 -12.97 -2.21 10.74
N PRO A 97 -12.46 -1.10 11.32
CA PRO A 97 -11.34 -1.14 12.27
C PRO A 97 -11.66 -1.80 13.61
N GLU A 98 -12.94 -1.99 13.91
CA GLU A 98 -13.42 -2.66 15.12
C GLU A 98 -13.89 -4.10 14.84
N ASP A 99 -13.60 -4.62 13.63
CA ASP A 99 -13.91 -5.99 13.19
C ASP A 99 -15.41 -6.38 13.41
N LYS A 100 -16.34 -5.42 13.27
CA LYS A 100 -17.80 -5.63 13.46
C LYS A 100 -18.40 -6.58 12.43
N PHE A 101 -17.80 -6.64 11.24
CA PHE A 101 -18.20 -7.45 10.10
C PHE A 101 -17.06 -8.40 9.70
N ALA A 102 -16.30 -8.93 10.68
CA ALA A 102 -15.15 -9.80 10.43
C ALA A 102 -15.43 -10.98 9.49
N SER A 103 -16.64 -11.55 9.52
CA SER A 103 -17.06 -12.62 8.61
C SER A 103 -17.11 -12.19 7.13
N SER A 104 -17.31 -10.90 6.85
CA SER A 104 -17.29 -10.31 5.52
C SER A 104 -15.88 -10.01 5.01
N HIS A 105 -14.85 -10.05 5.86
CA HIS A 105 -13.48 -9.68 5.47
C HIS A 105 -12.84 -10.65 4.48
N VAL A 106 -13.45 -11.83 4.26
CA VAL A 106 -12.99 -12.82 3.29
C VAL A 106 -13.28 -12.42 1.83
N ASP A 107 -14.20 -11.47 1.62
CA ASP A 107 -14.67 -11.03 0.31
C ASP A 107 -15.10 -9.57 0.38
N LEU A 108 -14.40 -8.68 -0.32
CA LEU A 108 -14.67 -7.25 -0.27
C LEU A 108 -16.05 -6.87 -0.84
N ASN A 109 -16.66 -7.70 -1.69
CA ASN A 109 -18.03 -7.47 -2.12
C ASN A 109 -19.02 -7.67 -0.96
N LYS A 110 -18.78 -8.65 -0.08
CA LYS A 110 -19.59 -8.81 1.15
C LYS A 110 -19.37 -7.65 2.12
N LEU A 111 -18.14 -7.15 2.21
CA LEU A 111 -17.86 -5.97 3.03
C LEU A 111 -18.56 -4.73 2.48
N LEU A 112 -18.60 -4.58 1.14
CA LEU A 112 -19.32 -3.51 0.44
C LEU A 112 -20.81 -3.53 0.79
N GLU A 113 -21.45 -4.69 0.82
CA GLU A 113 -22.86 -4.86 1.20
C GLU A 113 -23.14 -4.44 2.66
N THR A 114 -22.16 -4.62 3.56
CA THR A 114 -22.28 -4.20 4.97
C THR A 114 -21.89 -2.75 5.23
N CYS A 115 -21.30 -2.08 4.24
CA CYS A 115 -20.74 -0.74 4.39
C CYS A 115 -21.85 0.32 4.32
N ASN A 116 -22.10 1.00 5.44
CA ASN A 116 -23.08 2.08 5.53
C ASN A 116 -22.45 3.48 5.43
N ASP A 117 -21.35 3.64 4.68
CA ASP A 117 -20.74 4.97 4.51
C ASP A 117 -21.62 5.87 3.62
N THR A 118 -21.79 7.12 4.05
CA THR A 118 -22.59 8.12 3.32
C THR A 118 -21.92 8.58 2.02
N SER A 119 -20.61 8.38 1.88
CA SER A 119 -19.85 8.73 0.68
C SER A 119 -19.56 7.48 -0.15
N LEU A 120 -20.06 7.45 -1.39
CA LEU A 120 -19.75 6.37 -2.35
C LEU A 120 -18.24 6.20 -2.59
N LEU A 121 -17.45 7.27 -2.43
CA LEU A 121 -16.01 7.25 -2.59
C LEU A 121 -15.30 6.50 -1.45
N ARG A 122 -15.93 6.34 -0.29
CA ARG A 122 -15.37 5.64 0.88
C ARG A 122 -15.78 4.18 0.97
N LEU A 123 -16.57 3.71 0.01
CA LEU A 123 -16.89 2.29 -0.10
C LEU A 123 -15.60 1.48 -0.35
N PRO A 124 -15.50 0.25 0.17
CA PRO A 124 -14.41 -0.64 -0.21
C PRO A 124 -14.45 -0.92 -1.72
N PRO A 125 -13.30 -1.22 -2.35
CA PRO A 125 -13.27 -1.60 -3.75
C PRO A 125 -14.02 -2.92 -3.98
N SER A 126 -14.59 -3.12 -5.16
CA SER A 126 -15.07 -4.44 -5.56
C SER A 126 -13.89 -5.40 -5.77
N GLU A 127 -14.13 -6.71 -5.65
CA GLU A 127 -13.05 -7.70 -5.77
C GLU A 127 -12.25 -7.62 -7.08
N PRO A 128 -12.88 -7.43 -8.26
CA PRO A 128 -12.11 -7.27 -9.49
C PRO A 128 -11.15 -6.07 -9.47
N VAL A 129 -11.60 -4.89 -9.01
CA VAL A 129 -10.71 -3.71 -8.86
C VAL A 129 -9.58 -4.00 -7.90
N PHE A 130 -9.94 -4.61 -6.77
CA PHE A 130 -9.00 -4.91 -5.71
C PHE A 130 -7.91 -5.84 -6.21
N ASN A 131 -8.23 -6.90 -6.95
CA ASN A 131 -7.25 -7.83 -7.51
C ASN A 131 -6.23 -7.11 -8.42
N GLU A 132 -6.72 -6.27 -9.34
CA GLU A 132 -5.87 -5.47 -10.22
C GLU A 132 -5.01 -4.47 -9.44
N HIS A 133 -5.55 -3.88 -8.38
CA HIS A 133 -4.81 -2.98 -7.50
C HIS A 133 -3.73 -3.70 -6.69
N VAL A 134 -4.01 -4.92 -6.22
CA VAL A 134 -3.02 -5.77 -5.53
C VAL A 134 -1.89 -6.12 -6.47
N LEU A 135 -2.15 -6.50 -7.73
CA LEU A 135 -1.11 -6.75 -8.72
C LEU A 135 -0.17 -5.55 -8.89
N ARG A 136 -0.71 -4.35 -9.08
CA ARG A 136 0.08 -3.12 -9.22
C ARG A 136 0.88 -2.81 -7.96
N SER A 137 0.26 -2.97 -6.80
CA SER A 137 0.89 -2.74 -5.49
C SER A 137 2.01 -3.74 -5.22
N PHE A 138 1.82 -4.99 -5.63
CA PHE A 138 2.79 -6.07 -5.52
C PHE A 138 4.02 -5.79 -6.38
N LEU A 139 3.84 -5.36 -7.63
CA LEU A 139 4.93 -4.88 -8.49
C LEU A 139 5.72 -3.74 -7.83
N GLN A 140 5.02 -2.72 -7.33
CA GLN A 140 5.68 -1.58 -6.70
C GLN A 140 6.45 -1.97 -5.44
N THR A 141 5.93 -2.92 -4.67
CA THR A 141 6.63 -3.44 -3.51
C THR A 141 7.90 -4.18 -3.94
N LYS A 142 7.83 -5.07 -4.94
CA LYS A 142 8.99 -5.76 -5.51
C LYS A 142 10.08 -4.79 -5.97
N ILE A 143 9.72 -3.77 -6.74
CA ILE A 143 10.65 -2.76 -7.24
C ILE A 143 11.36 -2.05 -6.07
N ARG A 144 10.59 -1.63 -5.05
CA ARG A 144 11.14 -0.92 -3.89
C ARG A 144 12.05 -1.80 -3.05
N MET A 145 11.63 -3.03 -2.80
CA MET A 145 12.43 -4.00 -2.04
C MET A 145 13.72 -4.37 -2.76
N SER A 146 13.73 -4.32 -4.10
CA SER A 146 14.91 -4.64 -4.93
C SER A 146 15.77 -3.42 -5.28
N SER A 147 15.40 -2.21 -4.83
CA SER A 147 16.06 -0.95 -5.23
C SER A 147 17.51 -0.81 -4.76
N HIS A 148 17.94 -1.64 -3.81
CA HIS A 148 19.31 -1.70 -3.32
C HIS A 148 20.23 -2.59 -4.18
N LEU A 149 19.65 -3.35 -5.12
CA LEU A 149 20.39 -4.20 -6.04
C LEU A 149 20.84 -3.37 -7.25
N ASP A 150 22.08 -3.57 -7.69
CA ASP A 150 22.64 -2.89 -8.88
C ASP A 150 21.93 -3.32 -10.17
N HIS A 151 21.59 -4.61 -10.27
CA HIS A 151 20.93 -5.21 -11.44
C HIS A 151 19.74 -6.08 -11.01
N PRO A 152 18.61 -5.47 -10.61
CA PRO A 152 17.41 -6.22 -10.26
C PRO A 152 16.83 -6.93 -11.49
N ASN A 153 16.22 -8.10 -11.28
CA ASN A 153 15.53 -8.81 -12.35
C ASN A 153 14.44 -7.92 -12.97
N PRO A 154 14.37 -7.80 -14.31
CA PRO A 154 13.35 -6.98 -14.94
C PRO A 154 11.97 -7.56 -14.69
N LEU A 155 11.05 -6.72 -14.21
CA LEU A 155 9.65 -7.06 -14.02
C LEU A 155 8.83 -6.37 -15.11
N SER A 156 8.02 -7.15 -15.84
CA SER A 156 7.13 -6.60 -16.86
C SER A 156 5.87 -6.07 -16.20
N PRO A 157 5.52 -4.76 -16.30
CA PRO A 157 4.30 -4.24 -15.71
C PRO A 157 3.03 -4.91 -16.27
N TYR A 158 3.10 -5.47 -17.47
CA TYR A 158 1.98 -6.12 -18.14
C TYR A 158 1.57 -7.46 -17.50
N GLU A 159 2.36 -7.98 -16.56
CA GLU A 159 2.00 -9.12 -15.72
C GLU A 159 1.36 -8.69 -14.39
N TYR A 160 1.27 -7.38 -14.13
CA TYR A 160 0.90 -6.82 -12.83
C TYR A 160 -0.16 -5.72 -12.96
N GLY A 161 -1.24 -6.00 -13.67
CA GLY A 161 -2.44 -5.14 -13.72
C GLY A 161 -2.27 -3.85 -14.53
N TRP A 162 -1.37 -3.88 -15.52
CA TRP A 162 -1.20 -2.85 -16.55
C TRP A 162 -1.40 -3.47 -17.94
N LYS A 163 -1.90 -2.69 -18.89
CA LYS A 163 -2.03 -3.05 -20.30
C LYS A 163 -1.26 -2.08 -21.19
N ARG A 164 -0.91 -2.50 -22.39
CA ARG A 164 -0.26 -1.62 -23.39
C ARG A 164 -1.27 -0.64 -23.97
N SER A 165 -0.90 0.64 -24.03
CA SER A 165 -1.61 1.70 -24.73
C SER A 165 -0.66 2.49 -25.64
N SER A 166 -1.20 3.39 -26.46
CA SER A 166 -0.41 4.25 -27.37
C SER A 166 0.50 5.25 -26.62
N HIS A 167 0.23 5.52 -25.34
CA HIS A 167 0.95 6.52 -24.54
C HIS A 167 1.76 5.89 -23.39
N GLY A 168 1.76 4.56 -23.27
CA GLY A 168 2.48 3.85 -22.22
C GLY A 168 1.65 2.73 -21.59
N PRO A 169 1.97 2.34 -20.35
CA PRO A 169 1.15 1.42 -19.58
C PRO A 169 -0.11 2.12 -19.05
N ASP A 170 -1.29 1.57 -19.36
CA ASP A 170 -2.56 1.98 -18.74
C ASP A 170 -2.97 0.96 -17.68
N PRO A 171 -3.58 1.37 -16.55
CA PRO A 171 -4.09 0.43 -15.56
C PRO A 171 -5.26 -0.39 -16.14
N VAL A 172 -5.28 -1.68 -15.79
CA VAL A 172 -6.45 -2.53 -16.01
C VAL A 172 -7.45 -2.24 -14.88
N TYR A 173 -8.67 -1.88 -15.26
CA TYR A 173 -9.74 -1.61 -14.31
C TYR A 173 -10.66 -2.81 -14.17
N PHE A 174 -11.02 -3.45 -15.30
CA PHE A 174 -11.84 -4.67 -15.44
C PHE A 174 -11.70 -5.21 -16.86
#